data_AF-A0A6J2P761-F1
#
_entry.id   AF-A0A6J2P761-F1
#
_cell.length_a   1.000
_cell.length_b   1.000
_cell.length_c   1.000
_cell.angle_alpha   90.00
_cell.angle_beta   90.00
_cell.angle_gamma   90.00
#
_symmetry.space_group_name_H-M   'P 1'
#
loop_
_entity.id
_entity.type
_entity.pdbx_description
1 polymer ?
#
loop_
_entity_poly.entity_id
_entity_poly.type
_entity_poly.pdbx_seq_one_letter_code
_entity_poly.pdbx_strand_id
1 'polypeptide(L)'
;MPPNPLAPLAKKLMKGVIALELLGVLGVYGLFHKMNDSQDFRNTMNRRLPSILEVYYQSNEWAGVYGLREKDHEAWSAKRD
;
A
#
# COMPACT_ATOMS: atom_id res chain seq x y z
N MET A 1 38.51 -0.64 -27.23
CA MET A 1 37.51 0.40 -26.90
C MET A 1 37.89 1.02 -25.56
N PRO A 2 37.93 2.36 -25.43
CA PRO A 2 38.21 3.00 -24.16
C PRO A 2 37.07 2.69 -23.15
N PRO A 3 37.39 2.53 -21.85
CA PRO A 3 36.39 2.27 -20.83
C PRO A 3 35.41 3.45 -20.74
N ASN A 4 34.11 3.15 -20.70
CA ASN A 4 33.06 4.16 -20.67
C ASN A 4 33.07 4.87 -19.29
N PRO A 5 33.49 6.14 -19.19
CA PRO A 5 33.79 6.77 -17.90
C PRO A 5 32.55 6.94 -17.00
N LEU A 6 31.34 6.90 -17.59
CA LEU A 6 30.07 7.04 -16.89
C LEU A 6 29.50 5.71 -16.37
N ALA A 7 30.02 4.56 -16.80
CA ALA A 7 29.49 3.25 -16.43
C ALA A 7 29.48 3.00 -14.90
N PRO A 8 30.50 3.38 -14.11
CA PRO A 8 30.49 3.21 -12.66
C PRO A 8 29.40 4.05 -11.97
N LEU A 9 29.17 5.28 -12.46
CA LEU A 9 28.13 6.18 -11.93
C LEU A 9 26.74 5.62 -12.22
N ALA A 10 26.49 5.22 -13.47
CA ALA A 10 25.22 4.62 -13.89
C ALA A 10 24.89 3.38 -13.05
N LYS A 11 25.87 2.52 -12.79
CA LYS A 11 25.69 1.32 -11.94
C LYS A 11 25.32 1.66 -10.50
N LYS A 12 25.87 2.74 -9.93
CA LYS A 12 25.54 3.20 -8.57
C LYS A 12 24.12 3.77 -8.51
N LEU A 13 23.73 4.57 -9.49
CA LEU A 13 22.36 5.11 -9.59
C LEU A 13 21.33 4.00 -9.77
N MET A 14 21.59 3.04 -10.66
CA MET A 14 20.71 1.88 -10.88
C MET A 14 20.48 1.09 -9.58
N LYS A 15 21.55 0.81 -8.82
CA LYS A 15 21.40 0.15 -7.50
C LYS A 15 20.56 0.97 -6.53
N GLY A 16 20.70 2.30 -6.53
CA GLY A 16 19.90 3.20 -5.73
C GLY A 16 18.41 3.14 -6.10
N VAL A 17 18.10 3.15 -7.40
CA VAL A 17 16.73 3.00 -7.91
C VAL A 17 16.15 1.65 -7.50
N ILE A 18 16.87 0.55 -7.71
CA ILE A 18 16.41 -0.79 -7.31
C ILE A 18 16.14 -0.85 -5.80
N ALA A 19 17.02 -0.29 -4.97
CA ALA A 19 16.81 -0.26 -3.53
C ALA A 19 15.56 0.56 -3.15
N LEU A 20 15.34 1.70 -3.81
CA LEU A 20 14.17 2.53 -3.59
C LEU A 20 12.87 1.83 -4.02
N GLU A 21 12.87 1.15 -5.16
CA GLU A 21 11.74 0.36 -5.65
C GLU A 21 11.38 -0.77 -4.68
N LEU A 22 12.38 -1.52 -4.19
CA LEU A 22 12.17 -2.58 -3.21
C LEU A 22 11.57 -2.04 -1.91
N LEU A 23 12.07 -0.90 -1.41
CA LEU A 23 11.50 -0.26 -0.22
C LEU A 23 10.04 0.18 -0.45
N GLY A 24 9.73 0.72 -1.64
CA GLY A 24 8.37 1.09 -2.02
C GLY A 24 7.42 -0.11 -2.03
N VAL A 25 7.81 -1.20 -2.69
CA VAL A 25 7.01 -2.43 -2.77
C VAL A 25 6.78 -3.02 -1.38
N LEU A 26 7.82 -3.10 -0.54
CA LEU A 26 7.71 -3.60 0.83
C LEU A 26 6.79 -2.71 1.68
N GLY A 27 6.86 -1.39 1.51
CA GLY A 27 5.99 -0.44 2.19
C GLY A 27 4.51 -0.64 1.83
N VAL A 28 4.19 -0.74 0.54
CA VAL A 28 2.82 -0.98 0.07
C VAL A 28 2.32 -2.35 0.51
N TYR A 29 3.15 -3.39 0.41
CA TYR A 29 2.78 -4.72 0.89
C TYR A 29 2.50 -4.75 2.40
N GLY A 30 3.36 -4.13 3.21
CA GLY A 30 3.15 -4.05 4.66
C GLY A 30 1.87 -3.28 5.02
N LEU A 31 1.60 -2.19 4.30
CA LEU A 31 0.36 -1.43 4.45
C LEU A 31 -0.87 -2.28 4.11
N PHE A 32 -0.86 -2.95 2.95
CA PHE A 32 -1.93 -3.84 2.52
C PHE A 32 -2.16 -4.98 3.52
N HIS A 33 -1.09 -5.65 3.95
CA HIS A 33 -1.15 -6.75 4.91
C HIS A 33 -1.79 -6.31 6.23
N LYS A 34 -1.42 -5.14 6.75
CA LYS A 34 -1.99 -4.60 7.98
C LYS A 34 -3.46 -4.20 7.84
N MET A 35 -3.85 -3.66 6.68
CA MET A 35 -5.26 -3.40 6.37
C MET A 35 -6.06 -4.70 6.24
N ASN A 36 -5.47 -5.76 5.68
CA ASN A 36 -6.15 -7.05 5.54
C ASN A 36 -6.41 -7.72 6.91
N ASP A 37 -5.43 -7.64 7.81
CA ASP A 37 -5.50 -8.31 9.11
C ASP A 37 -6.37 -7.57 10.15
N SER A 38 -6.43 -6.23 10.11
CA SER A 38 -7.02 -5.43 11.20
C SER A 38 -8.09 -4.45 10.74
N GLN A 39 -9.33 -4.67 11.17
CA GLN A 39 -10.45 -3.73 10.98
C GLN A 39 -10.21 -2.39 11.70
N ASP A 40 -9.60 -2.40 12.89
CA ASP A 40 -9.29 -1.15 13.62
C ASP A 40 -8.22 -0.32 12.90
N PHE A 41 -7.28 -0.98 12.23
CA PHE A 41 -6.31 -0.28 11.38
C PHE A 41 -6.99 0.34 10.16
N ARG A 42 -7.93 -0.38 9.52
CA ARG A 42 -8.76 0.18 8.46
C ARG A 42 -9.58 1.39 8.96
N ASN A 43 -10.14 1.34 10.17
CA ASN A 43 -10.84 2.49 10.76
C ASN A 43 -9.89 3.69 10.97
N THR A 44 -8.66 3.43 11.39
CA THR A 44 -7.63 4.48 11.52
C THR A 44 -7.33 5.12 10.16
N MET A 45 -7.22 4.30 9.10
CA MET A 45 -7.05 4.78 7.74
C MET A 45 -8.26 5.55 7.24
N ASN A 46 -9.48 5.12 7.55
CA ASN A 46 -10.72 5.84 7.23
C ASN A 46 -10.68 7.27 7.79
N ARG A 47 -10.17 7.45 9.00
CA ARG A 47 -10.08 8.75 9.67
C ARG A 47 -8.92 9.62 9.20
N ARG A 48 -7.78 9.03 8.83
CA ARG A 48 -6.54 9.77 8.51
C ARG A 48 -6.28 9.91 7.02
N LEU A 49 -6.50 8.84 6.26
CA LEU A 49 -6.13 8.69 4.86
C LEU A 49 -7.25 7.93 4.09
N PRO A 50 -8.48 8.48 4.02
CA PRO A 50 -9.63 7.78 3.45
C PRO A 50 -9.42 7.36 2.01
N SER A 51 -8.70 8.14 1.21
CA SER A 51 -8.39 7.80 -0.19
C SER A 51 -7.54 6.52 -0.32
N ILE A 52 -6.64 6.25 0.62
CA ILE A 52 -5.83 5.01 0.61
C ILE A 52 -6.69 3.81 0.95
N LEU A 53 -7.56 3.96 1.95
CA LEU A 53 -8.51 2.91 2.32
C LEU A 53 -9.47 2.60 1.15
N GLU A 54 -9.89 3.61 0.41
CA GLU A 54 -10.76 3.42 -0.76
C GLU A 54 -10.06 2.61 -1.86
N VAL A 55 -8.79 2.90 -2.16
CA VAL A 55 -7.99 2.10 -3.10
C VAL A 55 -7.86 0.65 -2.61
N TYR A 56 -7.71 0.43 -1.31
CA TYR A 56 -7.67 -0.91 -0.74
C TYR A 56 -9.00 -1.66 -0.97
N TYR A 57 -10.15 -1.03 -0.75
CA TYR A 57 -11.45 -1.65 -1.04
C TYR A 57 -11.58 -1.96 -2.53
N GLN A 58 -11.34 -0.99 -3.41
CA GLN A 58 -11.44 -1.17 -4.86
C GLN A 58 -10.54 -2.29 -5.37
N SER A 59 -9.32 -2.39 -4.84
CA SER A 59 -8.38 -3.47 -5.21
C SER A 59 -8.89 -4.85 -4.81
N ASN A 60 -9.52 -4.97 -3.63
CA ASN A 60 -10.13 -6.23 -3.19
C ASN A 60 -11.39 -6.57 -3.99
N GLU A 61 -12.22 -5.57 -4.31
CA GLU A 61 -13.41 -5.72 -5.15
C GLU A 61 -13.04 -6.15 -6.57
N TRP A 62 -11.98 -5.59 -7.14
CA TRP A 62 -11.42 -6.03 -8.43
C TRP A 62 -10.87 -7.47 -8.38
N ALA A 63 -10.37 -7.90 -7.22
CA ALA A 63 -9.97 -9.29 -6.98
C ALA A 63 -11.15 -10.22 -6.65
N GLY A 64 -12.39 -9.72 -6.65
CA GLY A 64 -13.61 -10.50 -6.39
C GLY A 64 -13.98 -10.63 -4.91
N VAL A 65 -13.31 -9.91 -4.02
CA VAL A 65 -13.60 -9.89 -2.58
C VAL A 65 -14.51 -8.71 -2.27
N TYR A 66 -15.82 -8.97 -2.22
CA TYR A 66 -16.85 -7.96 -1.96
C TYR A 66 -17.37 -8.01 -0.51
N GLY A 67 -18.07 -6.95 -0.10
CA GLY A 67 -18.76 -6.88 1.19
C GLY A 67 -17.87 -6.44 2.36
N LEU A 68 -16.57 -6.22 2.14
CA LEU A 68 -15.66 -5.79 3.21
C LEU A 68 -15.92 -4.33 3.60
N ARG A 69 -16.12 -3.45 2.61
CA ARG A 69 -16.39 -2.02 2.81
C ARG A 69 -17.66 -1.84 3.66
N GLU A 70 -18.72 -2.54 3.30
CA GLU A 70 -20.03 -2.47 3.95
C GLU A 70 -19.95 -2.93 5.40
N LYS A 71 -19.33 -4.10 5.65
CA LYS A 71 -19.13 -4.64 7.01
C LYS A 71 -18.34 -3.69 7.91
N ASP A 72 -17.30 -3.07 7.35
CA ASP A 72 -16.50 -2.10 8.09
C ASP A 72 -17.32 -0.85 8.44
N HIS A 73 -18.10 -0.31 7.50
CA HIS A 73 -18.96 0.83 7.76
C HIS A 73 -20.04 0.52 8.80
N GLU A 74 -20.71 -0.62 8.71
CA GLU A 74 -21.70 -1.09 9.69
C GLU A 74 -21.09 -1.21 11.09
N ALA A 75 -19.91 -1.83 11.20
CA ALA A 75 -19.20 -1.97 12.48
C ALA A 75 -18.79 -0.62 13.08
N TRP A 76 -18.43 0.35 12.24
CA TRP A 76 -18.03 1.68 12.70
C TRP A 76 -19.21 2.59 13.01
N SER A 77 -20.35 2.46 12.33
CA SER A 77 -21.57 3.18 12.67
C SER A 77 -22.14 2.68 14.00
N ALA A 78 -22.16 1.36 14.23
CA ALA A 78 -22.67 0.78 15.47
C ALA A 78 -21.85 1.12 16.72
N LYS A 79 -20.59 1.56 16.56
CA LYS A 79 -19.74 2.04 17.67
C LYS A 79 -20.00 3.51 18.05
N ARG A 80 -20.80 4.26 17.27
CA ARG A 80 -21.06 5.69 17.50
C ARG A 80 -22.39 5.96 18.22
N ASP A 81 -23.21 4.93 18.39
CA ASP A 81 -24.43 4.89 19.20
C ASP A 81 -24.14 4.32 20.60
#